data_AF-A0A2G9C3W2-F1
#
_entry.id   AF-A0A2G9C3W2-F1
#
_cell.length_a   1.000
_cell.length_b   1.000
_cell.length_c   1.000
_cell.angle_alpha   90.00
_cell.angle_beta   90.00
_cell.angle_gamma   90.00
#
_symmetry.space_group_name_H-M   'P 1'
#
loop_
_entity.id
_entity.type
_entity.pdbx_description
1 polymer ?
#
loop_
_entity_poly.entity_id
_entity_poly.type
_entity_poly.pdbx_seq_one_letter_code
_entity_poly.pdbx_strand_id
1 'polypeptide(L)'
;MALGGDEAIRINTDNSDSSYIAAQIAAIAKDGYDLVFTGKETIDYNGSSIGGMIAEMIDAPYISLATKFELSGTTASVTREIEGGEETAEVALPAVVSCQKGVAEQRIPNMRGIMAARTKPLKVVEPVAADA
;
A
#
# COMPACT_ATOMS: atom_id res chain seq x y z
N MET A 1 6.31 11.94 -3.53
CA MET A 1 6.91 12.08 -4.87
C MET A 1 8.41 12.38 -4.89
N ALA A 2 8.97 13.16 -3.94
CA ALA A 2 10.41 13.48 -3.92
C ALA A 2 11.35 12.26 -3.82
N LEU A 3 10.84 11.14 -3.30
CA LEU A 3 11.55 9.86 -3.18
C LEU A 3 11.40 8.93 -4.39
N GLY A 4 10.74 9.39 -5.46
CA GLY A 4 10.60 8.62 -6.71
C GLY A 4 9.16 8.25 -7.08
N GLY A 5 8.15 8.57 -6.26
CA GLY A 5 6.75 8.38 -6.66
C GLY A 5 6.39 9.24 -7.88
N ASP A 6 5.76 8.61 -8.87
CA ASP A 6 5.39 9.23 -10.13
C ASP A 6 4.19 10.15 -9.99
N GLU A 7 3.11 9.62 -9.42
CA GLU A 7 1.82 10.29 -9.21
C GLU A 7 1.44 10.35 -7.73
N ALA A 8 0.53 11.26 -7.41
CA ALA A 8 -0.10 11.34 -6.10
C ALA A 8 -1.60 11.56 -6.28
N ILE A 9 -2.39 10.71 -5.62
CA ILE A 9 -3.86 10.80 -5.62
C ILE A 9 -4.30 11.05 -4.18
N ARG A 10 -5.13 12.09 -3.98
CA ARG A 10 -5.77 12.39 -2.69
C ARG A 10 -7.27 12.22 -2.86
N ILE A 11 -7.84 11.29 -2.10
CA ILE A 11 -9.29 11.15 -1.98
C ILE A 11 -9.78 12.14 -0.92
N ASN A 12 -10.71 13.02 -1.29
CA ASN A 12 -11.11 14.16 -0.49
C ASN A 12 -12.22 13.80 0.51
N THR A 13 -11.85 13.17 1.63
CA THR A 13 -12.80 12.76 2.67
C THR A 13 -12.21 13.01 4.07
N ASP A 14 -13.09 13.28 5.03
CA ASP A 14 -12.79 13.43 6.46
C ASP A 14 -13.27 12.22 7.29
N ASN A 15 -13.85 11.20 6.65
CA ASN A 15 -14.26 9.96 7.30
C ASN A 15 -13.03 9.14 7.72
N SER A 16 -13.00 8.73 8.99
CA SER A 16 -11.92 7.93 9.59
C SER A 16 -12.26 6.44 9.73
N ASP A 17 -13.44 6.00 9.29
CA ASP A 17 -13.80 4.58 9.32
C ASP A 17 -12.87 3.76 8.40
N SER A 18 -12.38 2.63 8.92
CA SER A 18 -11.40 1.80 8.21
C SER A 18 -11.98 1.13 6.98
N SER A 19 -13.24 0.69 7.05
CA SER A 19 -13.91 0.03 5.92
C SER A 19 -14.18 1.03 4.80
N TYR A 20 -14.63 2.23 5.17
CA TYR A 20 -14.81 3.32 4.22
C TYR A 20 -13.48 3.70 3.55
N ILE A 21 -12.40 3.93 4.31
CA ILE A 21 -11.08 4.24 3.77
C ILE A 21 -10.59 3.14 2.83
N ALA A 22 -10.73 1.88 3.22
CA ALA A 22 -10.34 0.75 2.39
C ALA A 22 -11.12 0.73 1.06
N ALA A 23 -12.44 0.98 1.10
CA ALA A 23 -13.28 1.04 -0.10
C ALA A 23 -12.84 2.15 -1.05
N GLN A 24 -12.48 3.32 -0.52
CA GLN A 24 -11.98 4.43 -1.33
C GLN A 24 -10.64 4.08 -2.02
N ILE A 25 -9.71 3.45 -1.30
CA ILE A 25 -8.41 3.02 -1.86
C ILE A 25 -8.61 1.88 -2.88
N ALA A 26 -9.46 0.89 -2.55
CA ALA A 26 -9.77 -0.23 -3.42
C ALA A 26 -10.39 0.22 -4.74
N ALA A 27 -11.27 1.23 -4.73
CA ALA A 27 -11.86 1.79 -5.94
C ALA A 27 -10.81 2.35 -6.92
N ILE A 28 -9.67 2.84 -6.41
CA ILE A 28 -8.54 3.26 -7.26
C ILE A 28 -7.68 2.06 -7.64
N ALA A 29 -7.37 1.19 -6.67
CA ALA A 29 -6.44 0.08 -6.86
C ALA A 29 -6.95 -0.99 -7.81
N LYS A 30 -8.28 -1.15 -7.92
CA LYS A 30 -8.93 -2.14 -8.80
C LYS A 30 -8.61 -1.91 -10.28
N ASP A 31 -8.34 -0.67 -10.68
CA ASP A 31 -8.09 -0.30 -12.07
C ASP A 31 -6.58 -0.16 -12.34
N GLY A 32 -5.97 -1.24 -12.81
CA GLY A 32 -4.66 -1.19 -13.46
C GLY A 32 -3.42 -1.31 -12.56
N TYR A 33 -3.58 -1.82 -11.34
CA TYR A 33 -2.45 -2.11 -10.45
C TYR A 33 -2.28 -3.62 -10.22
N ASP A 34 -1.11 -4.13 -10.56
CA ASP A 34 -0.75 -5.54 -10.31
C ASP A 34 -0.26 -5.77 -8.87
N LEU A 35 0.11 -4.72 -8.14
CA LEU A 35 0.68 -4.84 -6.81
C LEU A 35 0.34 -3.62 -5.96
N VAL A 36 -0.21 -3.87 -4.78
CA VAL A 36 -0.55 -2.82 -3.80
C VAL A 36 0.27 -3.03 -2.53
N PHE A 37 1.04 -2.01 -2.16
CA PHE A 37 1.74 -1.99 -0.88
C PHE A 37 1.01 -1.12 0.14
N THR A 38 0.86 -1.63 1.36
CA THR A 38 0.43 -0.85 2.52
C THR A 38 1.49 -0.88 3.61
N GLY A 39 1.39 0.03 4.59
CA GLY A 39 2.07 -0.20 5.87
C GLY A 39 1.43 -1.35 6.64
N LYS A 40 2.16 -1.93 7.60
CA LYS A 40 1.64 -2.87 8.59
C LYS A 40 0.44 -2.31 9.35
N GLU A 41 0.62 -1.12 9.93
CA GLU A 41 -0.37 -0.46 10.78
C GLU A 41 -0.20 1.05 10.75
N THR A 42 -1.29 1.76 11.07
CA THR A 42 -1.23 3.21 11.30
C THR A 42 -0.77 3.48 12.74
N ILE A 43 0.04 4.52 12.94
CA ILE A 43 0.50 4.89 14.30
C ILE A 43 -0.58 5.63 15.11
N ASP A 44 -1.58 6.21 14.43
CA ASP A 44 -2.63 6.99 15.07
C ASP A 44 -3.71 6.09 15.70
N TYR A 45 -4.05 4.98 15.05
CA TYR A 45 -5.12 4.06 15.48
C TYR A 45 -4.63 2.66 15.83
N ASN A 46 -3.35 2.35 15.59
CA ASN A 46 -2.77 1.01 15.78
C ASN A 46 -3.56 -0.09 15.05
N GLY A 47 -4.14 0.26 13.89
CA GLY A 47 -4.99 -0.61 13.10
C GLY A 47 -4.22 -1.30 11.98
N SER A 48 -4.27 -2.63 11.93
CA SER A 48 -3.60 -3.49 10.93
C SER A 48 -4.59 -4.09 9.90
N SER A 49 -5.71 -3.41 9.63
CA SER A 49 -6.85 -3.95 8.86
C SER A 49 -6.89 -3.54 7.39
N ILE A 50 -6.39 -2.34 7.06
CA ILE A 50 -6.59 -1.71 5.74
C ILE A 50 -6.09 -2.58 4.58
N GLY A 51 -4.90 -3.17 4.70
CA GLY A 51 -4.33 -4.01 3.64
C GLY A 51 -5.21 -5.23 3.31
N GLY A 52 -5.71 -5.92 4.33
CA GLY A 52 -6.62 -7.06 4.15
C GLY A 52 -7.98 -6.66 3.58
N MET A 53 -8.53 -5.52 4.04
CA MET A 53 -9.80 -5.00 3.52
C MET A 53 -9.70 -4.62 2.03
N ILE A 54 -8.61 -3.96 1.62
CA ILE A 54 -8.37 -3.62 0.21
C ILE A 54 -8.28 -4.91 -0.62
N ALA A 55 -7.52 -5.90 -0.15
CA ALA A 55 -7.33 -7.16 -0.85
C ALA A 55 -8.64 -7.90 -1.12
N GLU A 56 -9.51 -7.97 -0.10
CA GLU A 56 -10.86 -8.54 -0.24
C GLU A 56 -11.69 -7.77 -1.28
N MET A 57 -11.69 -6.43 -1.23
CA MET A 57 -12.49 -5.60 -2.13
C MET A 57 -12.06 -5.64 -3.59
N ILE A 58 -10.77 -5.94 -3.86
CA ILE A 58 -10.23 -6.07 -5.22
C ILE A 58 -10.08 -7.54 -5.66
N ASP A 59 -10.53 -8.51 -4.85
CA ASP A 59 -10.40 -9.96 -5.10
C ASP A 59 -8.95 -10.39 -5.38
N ALA A 60 -8.02 -9.94 -4.52
CA ALA A 60 -6.60 -10.26 -4.63
C ALA A 60 -6.07 -10.98 -3.36
N PRO A 61 -5.10 -11.89 -3.51
CA PRO A 61 -4.37 -12.45 -2.38
C PRO A 61 -3.72 -11.37 -1.50
N TYR A 62 -3.70 -11.60 -0.19
CA TYR A 62 -3.05 -10.74 0.80
C TYR A 62 -1.94 -11.47 1.53
N ILE A 63 -0.73 -10.88 1.54
CA ILE A 63 0.36 -11.30 2.43
C ILE A 63 0.67 -10.16 3.39
N SER A 64 0.58 -10.45 4.69
CA SER A 64 0.83 -9.47 5.74
C SER A 64 2.27 -9.46 6.24
N LEU A 65 2.68 -8.32 6.79
CA LEU A 65 3.91 -8.17 7.60
C LEU A 65 5.21 -8.53 6.87
N ALA A 66 5.31 -8.18 5.59
CA ALA A 66 6.51 -8.40 4.79
C ALA A 66 7.73 -7.71 5.40
N THR A 67 8.78 -8.49 5.66
CA THR A 67 10.13 -8.04 6.03
C THR A 67 11.08 -8.05 4.84
N LYS A 68 10.76 -8.85 3.81
CA LYS A 68 11.46 -8.86 2.51
C LYS A 68 10.47 -9.09 1.37
N PHE A 69 10.72 -8.46 0.23
CA PHE A 69 9.91 -8.61 -0.97
C PHE A 69 10.83 -8.75 -2.18
N GLU A 70 10.60 -9.78 -2.99
CA GLU A 70 11.28 -10.00 -4.27
C GLU A 70 10.23 -10.33 -5.34
N LEU A 71 10.40 -9.78 -6.56
CA LEU A 71 9.50 -10.03 -7.67
C LEU A 71 10.26 -10.68 -8.82
N SER A 72 9.76 -11.83 -9.30
CA SER A 72 10.28 -12.56 -10.45
C SER A 72 9.18 -12.71 -11.49
N GLY A 73 9.20 -11.85 -12.52
CA GLY A 73 8.13 -11.79 -13.51
C GLY A 73 6.80 -11.40 -12.86
N THR A 74 5.87 -12.37 -12.80
CA THR A 74 4.52 -12.19 -12.22
C THR A 74 4.35 -12.90 -10.87
N THR A 75 5.43 -13.42 -10.28
CA THR A 75 5.39 -14.10 -8.98
C THR A 75 6.23 -13.32 -7.97
N ALA A 76 5.61 -12.94 -6.86
CA ALA A 76 6.27 -12.31 -5.73
C ALA A 76 6.63 -13.35 -4.67
N SER A 77 7.85 -13.26 -4.14
CA SER A 77 8.31 -13.99 -2.97
C SER A 77 8.40 -13.01 -1.79
N VAL A 78 7.67 -13.31 -0.73
CA VAL A 78 7.49 -12.43 0.42
C VAL A 78 7.94 -13.16 1.68
N THR A 79 8.95 -12.63 2.35
CA THR A 79 9.38 -13.13 3.67
C THR A 79 8.66 -12.34 4.75
N ARG A 80 8.14 -13.03 5.77
CA ARG A 80 7.50 -12.43 6.95
C ARG A 80 7.93 -13.12 8.23
N GLU A 81 7.90 -12.37 9.33
CA GLU A 81 8.11 -12.90 10.67
C GLU A 81 6.86 -13.66 11.16
N ILE A 82 7.08 -14.83 11.74
CA ILE A 82 6.07 -15.64 12.39
C ILE A 82 6.55 -16.06 13.78
N GLU A 83 5.65 -16.64 14.58
CA GLU A 83 6.08 -17.26 15.82
C GLU A 83 7.07 -18.39 15.54
N GLY A 84 8.29 -18.27 16.09
CA GLY A 84 9.35 -19.25 15.91
C GLY A 84 10.32 -19.00 14.75
N GLY A 85 10.20 -17.89 14.00
CA GLY A 85 11.19 -17.50 13.00
C GLY A 85 10.63 -16.68 11.86
N GLU A 86 11.02 -17.05 10.64
CA GLU A 86 10.57 -16.42 9.40
C GLU A 86 9.98 -17.49 8.48
N GLU A 87 8.99 -17.10 7.69
CA GLU A 87 8.51 -17.90 6.56
C GLU A 87 8.58 -17.09 5.28
N THR A 88 8.70 -17.79 4.16
CA THR A 88 8.65 -17.19 2.82
C THR A 88 7.47 -17.78 2.07
N ALA A 89 6.58 -16.92 1.60
CA ALA A 89 5.39 -17.27 0.84
C ALA A 89 5.51 -16.73 -0.59
N GLU A 90 5.02 -17.50 -1.56
CA GLU A 90 4.94 -17.08 -2.96
C GLU A 90 3.51 -16.74 -3.33
N VAL A 91 3.34 -15.70 -4.15
CA VAL A 91 2.03 -15.24 -4.63
C VAL A 91 2.12 -14.73 -6.05
N ALA A 92 1.15 -15.09 -6.89
CA ALA A 92 1.02 -14.54 -8.23
C ALA A 92 0.35 -13.16 -8.18
N LEU A 93 0.75 -12.26 -9.08
CA LEU A 93 0.06 -10.97 -9.25
C LEU A 93 -1.32 -11.16 -9.92
N PRO A 94 -2.35 -10.36 -9.58
CA PRO A 94 -2.28 -9.22 -8.68
C PRO A 94 -2.21 -9.60 -7.19
N ALA A 95 -1.53 -8.80 -6.35
CA ALA A 95 -1.43 -9.07 -4.92
C ALA A 95 -1.42 -7.79 -4.06
N VAL A 96 -1.86 -7.92 -2.81
CA VAL A 96 -1.71 -6.88 -1.78
C VAL A 96 -0.71 -7.35 -0.72
N VAL A 97 0.23 -6.48 -0.36
CA VAL A 97 1.26 -6.78 0.63
C VAL A 97 1.35 -5.67 1.66
N SER A 98 1.22 -6.01 2.95
CA SER A 98 1.53 -5.04 4.01
C SER A 98 2.97 -5.18 4.48
N CYS A 99 3.65 -4.05 4.63
CA CYS A 99 5.07 -4.01 4.89
C CYS A 99 5.39 -3.59 6.32
N GLN A 100 6.27 -4.34 6.97
CA GLN A 100 6.88 -3.95 8.24
C GLN A 100 8.02 -2.95 8.01
N LYS A 101 8.42 -2.24 9.07
CA LYS A 101 9.63 -1.42 9.05
C LYS A 101 10.83 -2.29 8.68
N GLY A 102 11.66 -1.80 7.76
CA GLY A 102 12.87 -2.50 7.34
C GLY A 102 12.76 -3.26 6.01
N VAL A 103 11.57 -3.36 5.40
CA VAL A 103 11.42 -4.02 4.09
C VAL A 103 12.24 -3.36 2.97
N ALA A 104 12.52 -2.07 3.10
CA ALA A 104 13.31 -1.28 2.17
C ALA A 104 14.16 -0.26 2.91
N GLU A 105 15.30 0.10 2.31
CA GLU A 105 16.18 1.15 2.83
C GLU A 105 15.49 2.52 2.71
N GLN A 106 15.38 3.23 3.83
CA GLN A 106 14.81 4.57 3.86
C GLN A 106 15.79 5.57 3.25
N ARG A 107 15.38 6.21 2.16
CA ARG A 107 16.17 7.25 1.49
C ARG A 107 15.73 8.63 1.97
N ILE A 108 16.70 9.52 2.16
CA ILE A 108 16.43 10.95 2.43
C ILE A 108 16.38 11.68 1.08
N PRO A 109 15.31 12.44 0.78
CA PRO A 109 15.22 13.16 -0.48
C PRO A 109 16.21 14.32 -0.49
N ASN A 110 16.89 14.53 -1.63
CA ASN A 110 17.74 15.71 -1.81
C ASN A 110 16.91 16.96 -2.18
N MET A 111 17.53 18.13 -2.06
CA MET A 111 16.86 19.42 -2.33
C MET A 111 16.25 19.49 -3.73
N ARG A 112 16.93 18.95 -4.75
CA ARG A 112 16.42 18.93 -6.13
C ARG A 112 15.15 18.10 -6.23
N GLY A 113 15.11 16.92 -5.61
CA GLY A 113 13.95 16.04 -5.56
C GLY A 113 12.77 16.69 -4.83
N ILE A 114 13.02 17.43 -3.75
CA ILE A 114 11.99 18.18 -3.02
C ILE A 114 11.38 19.26 -3.92
N MET A 115 12.22 20.07 -4.58
CA MET A 115 11.74 21.13 -5.47
C MET A 115 10.96 20.59 -6.66
N ALA A 116 11.44 19.51 -7.29
CA ALA A 116 10.74 18.86 -8.41
C ALA A 116 9.40 18.24 -7.99
N ALA A 117 9.33 17.66 -6.79
CA ALA A 117 8.08 17.09 -6.28
C ALA A 117 7.01 18.15 -6.00
N ARG A 118 7.41 19.37 -5.64
CA ARG A 118 6.47 20.47 -5.35
C ARG A 118 5.70 20.96 -6.58
N THR A 119 6.26 20.80 -7.78
CA THR A 119 5.60 21.20 -9.04
C THR A 119 4.80 20.09 -9.69
N LYS A 120 4.97 18.84 -9.26
CA LYS A 120 4.18 17.71 -9.76
C LYS A 120 2.72 17.84 -9.29
N PRO A 121 1.74 17.53 -10.16
CA PRO A 121 0.32 17.70 -9.84
C PRO A 121 -0.12 16.72 -8.75
N LEU A 122 -0.98 17.19 -7.85
CA LEU A 122 -1.74 16.35 -6.92
C LEU A 122 -3.13 16.13 -7.49
N LYS A 123 -3.45 14.89 -7.86
CA LYS A 123 -4.80 14.56 -8.36
C LYS A 123 -5.74 14.42 -7.17
N VAL A 124 -6.58 15.42 -6.96
CA VAL A 124 -7.64 15.38 -5.93
C VAL A 124 -8.89 14.80 -6.56
N VAL A 125 -9.45 13.76 -5.93
CA VAL A 125 -10.68 13.09 -6.38
C VAL A 125 -11.70 13.09 -5.24
N GLU A 126 -12.97 13.19 -5.60
CA GLU A 126 -14.08 13.05 -4.66
C GLU A 126 -14.28 11.56 -4.32
N PRO A 127 -14.72 11.25 -3.09
CA PRO A 127 -14.94 9.87 -2.67
C PRO A 127 -16.07 9.22 -3.48
N VAL A 128 -15.96 7.92 -3.69
CA VAL A 128 -17.02 7.11 -4.27
C VAL A 128 -18.05 6.72 -3.20
N ALA A 129 -19.26 6.37 -3.63
CA ALA A 129 -20.26 5.81 -2.75
C ALA A 129 -19.76 4.47 -2.17
N ALA A 130 -19.70 4.39 -0.85
CA ALA A 130 -19.36 3.18 -0.10
C ALA A 130 -20.17 3.19 1.18
N ASP A 131 -20.69 2.03 1.56
CA ASP A 131 -21.33 1.85 2.87
C ASP A 131 -20.25 1.94 3.96
N ALA A 132 -20.57 2.62 5.05
CA ALA A 132 -19.72 2.75 6.23
C ALA A 132 -20.16 1.76 7.31
#